data_AF-A0A820J997-F1
#
_entry.id   AF-A0A820J997-F1
#
_cell.length_a   1.000
_cell.length_b   1.000
_cell.length_c   1.000
_cell.angle_alpha   90.00
_cell.angle_beta   90.00
_cell.angle_gamma   90.00
#
_symmetry.space_group_name_H-M   'P 1'
#
loop_
_entity.id
_entity.type
_entity.pdbx_description
1 polymer ?
#
loop_
_entity_poly.entity_id
_entity_poly.type
_entity_poly.pdbx_seq_one_letter_code
_entity_poly.pdbx_strand_id
1 'polypeptide(L)'
;EFSKEREKAKQRGDFQKLREIQIIDESFRNYMAWIRKAEIGNDTNDGTENDVTLDASGDPVKKEGTLETHCGWLYDKLRYIRVFHAYSRRRIHTMVKSQTFYWIVIALVLMNTAVLASEYYGQPQWLTDTQEIANRIFVILFSFEMLLKMYSLGITGYFVSNFNRFDCFVVIASIIEFVLIFKDLMPPLGISV
;
A
#
# COMPACT_ATOMS: atom_id res chain seq x y z
N GLU A 1 33.54 26.19 -12.93
CA GLU A 1 32.34 26.90 -12.43
C GLU A 1 31.78 26.27 -11.16
N PHE A 2 31.38 25.00 -11.19
CA PHE A 2 30.89 24.23 -10.04
C PHE A 2 31.71 24.31 -8.74
N SER A 3 33.05 24.37 -8.83
CA SER A 3 33.90 24.45 -7.62
C SER A 3 33.79 25.79 -6.90
N LYS A 4 33.59 26.90 -7.62
CA LYS A 4 33.41 28.24 -7.03
C LYS A 4 32.01 28.41 -6.42
N GLU A 5 30.99 27.79 -7.02
CA GLU A 5 29.63 27.78 -6.47
C GLU A 5 29.52 26.90 -5.22
N ARG A 6 30.19 25.74 -5.20
CA ARG A 6 30.25 24.85 -4.03
C ARG A 6 30.89 25.52 -2.82
N GLU A 7 31.97 26.29 -3.01
CA GLU A 7 32.61 27.05 -1.92
C GLU A 7 31.72 28.20 -1.42
N LYS A 8 31.04 28.93 -2.31
CA LYS A 8 30.05 29.94 -1.92
C LYS A 8 28.88 29.34 -1.13
N ALA A 9 28.36 28.19 -1.53
CA ALA A 9 27.31 27.48 -0.79
C ALA A 9 27.80 26.96 0.58
N LYS A 10 29.08 26.55 0.66
CA LYS A 10 29.70 26.13 1.92
C LYS A 10 29.92 27.32 2.88
N GLN A 11 30.31 28.49 2.36
CA GLN A 11 30.47 29.72 3.13
C GLN A 11 29.13 30.31 3.63
N ARG A 12 28.02 30.06 2.92
CA ARG A 12 26.67 30.48 3.31
C ARG A 12 26.02 29.60 4.38
N GLY A 13 26.64 28.47 4.72
CA GLY A 13 26.05 27.48 5.64
C GLY A 13 24.85 26.73 5.07
N ASP A 14 24.51 26.93 3.78
CA ASP A 14 23.35 26.30 3.15
C ASP A 14 23.44 24.77 3.14
N PHE A 15 24.65 24.23 3.02
CA PHE A 15 24.92 22.80 3.18
C PHE A 15 24.63 22.26 4.59
N GLN A 16 24.88 23.05 5.64
CA GLN A 16 24.54 22.66 7.01
C GLN A 16 23.04 22.67 7.21
N LYS A 17 22.35 23.71 6.74
CA LYS A 17 20.89 23.80 6.79
C LYS A 17 20.21 22.65 6.04
N LEU A 18 20.67 22.34 4.82
CA LEU A 18 20.14 21.21 4.04
C LEU A 18 20.35 19.88 4.77
N ARG A 19 21.51 19.68 5.40
CA ARG A 19 21.79 18.48 6.18
C ARG A 19 20.90 18.41 7.43
N GLU A 20 20.73 19.51 8.15
CA GLU A 20 19.86 19.58 9.33
C GLU A 20 18.41 19.25 8.96
N ILE A 21 17.91 19.82 7.86
CA ILE A 21 16.58 19.50 7.34
C ILE A 21 16.46 18.01 7.04
N GLN A 22 17.43 17.39 6.36
CA GLN A 22 17.44 15.96 6.09
C GLN A 22 17.43 15.10 7.36
N ILE A 23 18.22 15.48 8.38
CA ILE A 23 18.30 14.79 9.67
C ILE A 23 16.97 14.91 10.43
N ILE A 24 16.37 16.10 10.45
CA ILE A 24 15.08 16.34 11.11
C ILE A 24 13.98 15.52 10.42
N ASP A 25 13.98 15.50 9.09
CA ASP A 25 13.05 14.70 8.28
C ASP A 25 13.16 13.20 8.59
N GLU A 26 14.38 12.69 8.68
CA GLU A 26 14.65 11.29 9.04
C GLU A 26 14.20 10.99 10.46
N SER A 27 14.54 11.86 11.41
CA SER A 27 14.15 11.74 12.82
C SER A 27 12.62 11.74 12.97
N PHE A 28 11.94 12.67 12.30
CA PHE A 28 10.49 12.77 12.30
C PHE A 28 9.82 11.52 11.73
N ARG A 29 10.32 10.99 10.60
CA ARG A 29 9.84 9.72 10.03
C ARG A 29 10.01 8.55 11.01
N ASN A 30 11.14 8.49 11.71
CA ASN A 30 11.40 7.46 12.71
C ASN A 30 10.44 7.56 13.91
N TYR A 31 10.20 8.77 14.43
CA TYR A 31 9.22 9.00 15.50
C TYR A 31 7.81 8.60 15.07
N MET A 32 7.37 8.99 13.87
CA MET A 32 6.06 8.63 13.34
C MET A 32 5.92 7.10 13.17
N ALA A 33 6.98 6.42 12.73
CA ALA A 33 6.98 4.96 12.62
C ALA A 33 6.85 4.28 13.99
N TRP A 34 7.50 4.82 15.03
CA TRP A 34 7.38 4.32 16.40
C TRP A 34 5.96 4.51 16.96
N ILE A 35 5.37 5.70 16.78
CA ILE A 35 4.00 6.01 17.22
C ILE A 35 3.02 5.05 16.57
N ARG A 36 3.11 4.91 15.25
CA ARG A 36 2.23 4.03 14.48
C ARG A 36 2.37 2.56 14.87
N LYS A 37 3.60 2.11 15.18
CA LYS A 37 3.85 0.74 15.63
C LYS A 37 3.23 0.49 17.01
N ALA A 38 3.28 1.48 17.90
CA ALA A 38 2.65 1.40 19.22
C ALA A 38 1.11 1.36 19.12
N GLU A 39 0.53 2.20 18.27
CA GLU A 39 -0.92 2.25 18.02
C GLU A 39 -1.46 0.90 17.50
N ILE A 40 -0.82 0.31 16.49
CA ILE A 40 -1.20 -1.00 15.94
C ILE A 40 -0.99 -2.14 16.95
N GLY A 41 -0.02 -2.01 17.86
CA GLY A 41 0.22 -3.01 18.91
C GLY A 41 -0.87 -3.03 19.99
N ASN A 42 -1.42 -1.86 20.32
CA ASN A 42 -2.41 -1.69 21.37
C ASN A 42 -3.77 -2.32 21.00
N ASP A 43 -4.18 -2.21 19.73
CA ASP A 43 -5.41 -2.83 19.20
C ASP A 43 -5.48 -4.36 19.37
N THR A 44 -4.34 -5.03 19.59
CA THR A 44 -4.31 -6.49 19.81
C THR A 44 -4.27 -6.93 21.26
N ASN A 45 -4.00 -6.03 22.21
CA ASN A 45 -4.07 -6.36 23.64
C ASN A 45 -5.43 -6.04 24.26
N ASP A 46 -6.23 -5.17 23.62
CA ASP A 46 -7.57 -4.77 24.10
C ASP A 46 -8.65 -5.87 23.94
N GLY A 47 -8.26 -7.07 23.50
CA GLY A 47 -9.14 -8.24 23.37
C GLY A 47 -8.87 -9.37 24.36
N THR A 48 -7.95 -9.19 25.31
CA THR A 48 -7.61 -10.22 26.32
C THR A 48 -7.36 -9.61 27.69
N GLU A 49 -8.11 -8.57 28.06
CA GLU A 49 -8.46 -8.43 29.48
C GLU A 49 -9.69 -9.29 29.72
N ASN A 50 -9.48 -10.39 30.43
CA ASN A 50 -10.55 -11.18 31.00
C ASN A 50 -11.35 -10.26 31.94
N ASP A 51 -12.49 -9.73 31.50
CA ASP A 51 -13.45 -9.11 32.40
C ASP A 51 -14.13 -10.20 33.23
N VAL A 52 -13.40 -10.71 34.22
CA VAL A 52 -13.99 -11.42 35.36
C VAL A 52 -14.39 -10.32 36.34
N THR A 53 -15.62 -9.81 36.20
CA THR A 53 -16.23 -9.05 37.29
C THR A 53 -16.43 -9.98 38.48
N LEU A 54 -15.56 -9.86 39.48
CA LEU A 54 -15.71 -10.44 40.80
C LEU A 54 -16.69 -9.58 41.60
N ASP A 55 -17.72 -10.19 42.18
CA ASP A 55 -18.52 -9.54 43.21
C ASP A 55 -17.75 -9.48 44.54
N ALA A 56 -18.27 -8.74 45.51
CA ALA A 56 -17.64 -8.57 46.83
C ALA A 56 -17.59 -9.86 47.69
N SER A 57 -18.06 -11.00 47.17
CA SER A 57 -18.06 -12.31 47.82
C SER A 57 -17.21 -13.37 47.10
N GLY A 58 -16.65 -13.06 45.92
CA GLY A 58 -15.71 -13.91 45.22
C GLY A 58 -16.32 -15.02 44.36
N ASP A 59 -17.62 -14.94 44.00
CA ASP A 59 -18.27 -15.93 43.15
C ASP A 59 -18.53 -15.41 41.71
N PRO A 60 -18.38 -16.25 40.67
CA PRO A 60 -18.56 -15.83 39.29
C PRO A 60 -20.04 -15.63 38.92
N VAL A 61 -20.44 -14.39 38.65
CA VAL A 61 -21.79 -14.02 38.18
C VAL A 61 -21.99 -14.44 36.72
N LYS A 62 -22.84 -15.46 36.49
CA LYS A 62 -23.37 -15.76 35.15
C LYS A 62 -24.50 -14.80 34.81
N LYS A 63 -24.31 -13.94 33.80
CA LYS A 63 -25.40 -13.16 33.19
C LYS A 63 -26.13 -14.02 32.15
N GLU A 64 -27.32 -14.51 32.48
CA GLU A 64 -28.29 -15.00 31.50
C GLU A 64 -29.16 -13.82 31.02
N GLY A 65 -29.21 -13.61 29.71
CA GLY A 65 -29.98 -12.53 29.07
C GLY A 65 -30.34 -12.89 27.63
N THR A 66 -31.52 -13.47 27.48
CA THR A 66 -32.17 -13.98 26.28
C THR A 66 -32.64 -12.87 25.32
N LEU A 67 -31.81 -12.42 24.36
CA LEU A 67 -32.28 -11.75 23.11
C LEU A 67 -31.24 -11.64 21.97
N GLU A 68 -30.21 -12.50 21.88
CA GLU A 68 -29.04 -12.22 21.00
C GLU A 68 -28.70 -13.29 19.95
N THR A 69 -29.52 -14.33 19.75
CA THR A 69 -29.08 -15.52 18.99
C THR A 69 -28.87 -15.27 17.49
N HIS A 70 -29.54 -14.28 16.87
CA HIS A 70 -29.40 -14.01 15.42
C HIS A 70 -28.41 -12.88 15.09
N CYS A 71 -28.07 -12.03 16.06
CA CYS A 71 -27.04 -10.99 15.91
C CYS A 71 -25.66 -11.49 16.36
N GLY A 72 -25.60 -12.50 17.24
CA GLY A 72 -24.37 -13.13 17.71
C GLY A 72 -23.53 -13.78 16.60
N TRP A 73 -24.14 -14.43 15.61
CA TRP A 73 -23.40 -15.02 14.48
C TRP A 73 -22.72 -13.95 13.61
N LEU A 74 -23.36 -12.80 13.41
CA LEU A 74 -22.76 -11.67 12.71
C LEU A 74 -21.63 -11.06 13.55
N TYR A 75 -21.81 -10.92 14.87
CA TYR A 75 -20.78 -10.43 15.78
C TYR A 75 -19.54 -11.35 15.84
N ASP A 76 -19.74 -12.67 15.91
CA ASP A 76 -18.64 -13.65 15.89
C ASP A 76 -18.00 -13.77 14.50
N LYS A 77 -18.77 -13.65 13.41
CA LYS A 77 -18.24 -13.57 12.05
C LYS A 77 -17.41 -12.30 11.85
N LEU A 78 -17.86 -11.16 12.38
CA LEU A 78 -17.12 -9.90 12.36
C LEU A 78 -15.86 -9.96 13.25
N ARG A 79 -15.89 -10.69 14.37
CA ARG A 79 -14.73 -10.95 15.23
C ARG A 79 -13.70 -11.86 14.53
N TYR A 80 -14.15 -12.95 13.90
CA TYR A 80 -13.31 -13.83 13.10
C TYR A 80 -12.69 -13.11 11.90
N ILE A 81 -13.47 -12.30 11.19
CA ILE A 81 -12.99 -11.46 10.09
C ILE A 81 -11.95 -10.46 10.60
N ARG A 82 -12.17 -9.79 11.75
CA ARG A 82 -11.20 -8.84 12.33
C ARG A 82 -9.87 -9.49 12.71
N VAL A 83 -9.89 -10.66 13.34
CA VAL A 83 -8.67 -11.41 13.71
C VAL A 83 -7.96 -11.95 12.46
N PHE A 84 -8.72 -12.47 11.48
CA PHE A 84 -8.18 -12.86 10.18
C PHE A 84 -7.59 -11.67 9.41
N HIS A 85 -8.21 -10.49 9.51
CA HIS A 85 -7.69 -9.23 8.99
C HIS A 85 -6.37 -8.85 9.67
N ALA A 86 -6.30 -8.94 11.00
CA ALA A 86 -5.08 -8.65 11.74
C ALA A 86 -3.94 -9.62 11.37
N TYR A 87 -4.24 -10.92 11.22
CA TYR A 87 -3.28 -11.93 10.80
C TYR A 87 -2.82 -11.72 9.35
N SER A 88 -3.77 -11.50 8.42
CA SER A 88 -3.48 -11.23 7.01
C SER A 88 -2.68 -9.95 6.85
N ARG A 89 -2.99 -8.90 7.62
CA ARG A 89 -2.24 -7.65 7.63
C ARG A 89 -0.79 -7.86 8.09
N ARG A 90 -0.56 -8.67 9.12
CA ARG A 90 0.81 -9.02 9.57
C ARG A 90 1.58 -9.80 8.50
N ARG A 91 0.95 -10.81 7.88
CA ARG A 91 1.57 -11.61 6.80
C ARG A 91 1.89 -10.75 5.57
N ILE A 92 0.93 -9.93 5.13
CA ILE A 92 1.09 -9.02 3.99
C ILE A 92 2.12 -7.95 4.31
N HIS A 93 2.16 -7.41 5.53
CA HIS A 93 3.20 -6.46 5.93
C HIS A 93 4.61 -7.05 5.90
N THR A 94 4.78 -8.30 6.33
CA THR A 94 6.07 -9.00 6.19
C THR A 94 6.41 -9.25 4.72
N MET A 95 5.44 -9.59 3.86
CA MET A 95 5.65 -9.78 2.43
C MET A 95 6.02 -8.48 1.69
N VAL A 96 5.28 -7.39 1.93
CA VAL A 96 5.51 -6.08 1.31
C VAL A 96 6.87 -5.50 1.73
N LYS A 97 7.32 -5.79 2.95
CA LYS A 97 8.64 -5.35 3.44
C LYS A 97 9.79 -6.24 2.95
N SER A 98 9.49 -7.37 2.30
CA SER A 98 10.53 -8.28 1.80
C SER A 98 11.28 -7.67 0.61
N GLN A 99 12.58 -7.94 0.54
CA GLN A 99 13.41 -7.51 -0.60
C GLN A 99 12.93 -8.14 -1.92
N THR A 100 12.38 -9.36 -1.87
CA THR A 100 11.85 -10.06 -3.03
C THR A 100 10.68 -9.31 -3.66
N PHE A 101 9.78 -8.75 -2.85
CA PHE A 101 8.65 -7.98 -3.35
C PHE A 101 9.11 -6.74 -4.12
N TYR A 102 10.11 -6.02 -3.59
CA TYR A 102 10.71 -4.87 -4.28
C TYR A 102 11.29 -5.23 -5.65
N TRP A 103 12.01 -6.35 -5.75
CA TRP A 103 12.55 -6.82 -7.04
C TRP A 103 11.46 -7.25 -8.03
N ILE A 104 10.39 -7.88 -7.55
CA ILE A 104 9.24 -8.27 -8.39
C ILE A 104 8.59 -7.04 -9.01
N VAL A 105 8.35 -5.99 -8.21
CA VAL A 105 7.75 -4.73 -8.69
C VAL A 105 8.62 -4.08 -9.76
N ILE A 106 9.94 -3.99 -9.53
CA ILE A 106 10.86 -3.43 -10.52
C ILE A 106 10.86 -4.26 -11.80
N ALA A 107 10.86 -5.60 -11.68
CA ALA A 107 10.81 -6.48 -12.83
C ALA A 107 9.51 -6.28 -13.64
N LEU A 108 8.38 -6.09 -12.96
CA LEU A 108 7.08 -5.78 -13.58
C LEU A 108 7.12 -4.45 -14.34
N VAL A 109 7.66 -3.39 -13.75
CA VAL A 109 7.82 -2.09 -14.41
C VAL A 109 8.75 -2.18 -15.63
N LEU A 110 9.84 -2.95 -15.52
CA LEU A 110 10.75 -3.17 -16.64
C LEU A 110 10.10 -3.97 -17.76
N MET A 111 9.32 -5.00 -17.42
CA MET A 111 8.58 -5.81 -18.38
C MET A 111 7.55 -4.96 -19.12
N ASN A 112 6.85 -4.08 -18.39
CA ASN A 112 5.89 -3.16 -18.97
C ASN A 112 6.55 -2.17 -19.94
N THR A 113 7.68 -1.60 -19.52
CA THR A 113 8.51 -0.73 -20.39
C THR A 113 9.01 -1.49 -21.63
N ALA A 114 9.34 -2.78 -21.50
CA ALA A 114 9.76 -3.61 -22.62
C ALA A 114 8.61 -3.91 -23.60
N VAL A 115 7.39 -4.10 -23.09
CA VAL A 115 6.18 -4.24 -23.91
C VAL A 115 5.92 -2.94 -24.67
N LEU A 116 5.97 -1.79 -24.01
CA LEU A 116 5.83 -0.50 -24.66
C LEU A 116 6.94 -0.25 -25.71
N ALA A 117 8.20 -0.63 -25.39
CA ALA A 117 9.32 -0.51 -26.32
C ALA A 117 9.25 -1.47 -27.51
N SER A 118 8.44 -2.53 -27.42
CA SER A 118 8.24 -3.49 -28.51
C SER A 118 7.26 -3.02 -29.58
N GLU A 119 6.54 -1.92 -29.35
CA GLU A 119 5.61 -1.34 -30.32
C GLU A 119 6.38 -0.69 -31.48
N TYR A 120 6.02 -1.05 -32.72
CA TYR A 120 6.61 -0.46 -33.92
C TYR A 120 5.60 -0.32 -35.06
N TYR A 121 5.89 0.59 -35.99
CA TYR A 121 5.02 0.87 -37.12
C TYR A 121 4.91 -0.33 -38.07
N GLY A 122 3.68 -0.75 -38.37
CA GLY A 122 3.40 -1.89 -39.25
C GLY A 122 3.57 -3.25 -38.57
N GLN A 123 3.40 -3.32 -37.26
CA GLN A 123 3.51 -4.57 -36.50
C GLN A 123 2.47 -5.63 -36.92
N PRO A 124 2.85 -6.93 -36.86
CA PRO A 124 1.94 -8.02 -37.16
C PRO A 124 0.85 -8.15 -36.08
N GLN A 125 -0.35 -8.58 -36.49
CA GLN A 125 -1.53 -8.66 -35.61
C GLN A 125 -1.30 -9.45 -34.32
N TRP A 126 -0.52 -10.54 -34.38
CA TRP A 126 -0.21 -11.34 -33.19
C TRP A 126 0.53 -10.55 -32.10
N LEU A 127 1.36 -9.56 -32.49
CA LEU A 127 2.10 -8.74 -31.55
C LEU A 127 1.14 -7.74 -30.87
N THR A 128 0.25 -7.12 -31.65
CA THR A 128 -0.81 -6.26 -31.13
C THR A 128 -1.69 -7.01 -30.11
N ASP A 129 -2.16 -8.21 -30.45
CA ASP A 129 -3.01 -9.01 -29.57
C ASP A 129 -2.28 -9.37 -28.27
N THR A 130 -0.98 -9.69 -28.36
CA THR A 130 -0.14 -10.02 -27.20
C THR A 130 0.09 -8.80 -26.30
N GLN A 131 0.31 -7.62 -26.89
CA GLN A 131 0.49 -6.36 -26.17
C GLN A 131 -0.81 -5.98 -25.42
N GLU A 132 -1.98 -6.11 -26.05
CA GLU A 132 -3.26 -5.85 -25.38
C GLU A 132 -3.51 -6.78 -24.19
N ILE A 133 -3.15 -8.07 -24.31
CA ILE A 133 -3.25 -9.02 -23.21
C ILE A 133 -2.26 -8.66 -22.10
N ALA A 134 -1.01 -8.32 -22.45
CA ALA A 134 0.02 -7.93 -21.49
C ALA A 134 -0.39 -6.68 -20.70
N ASN A 135 -0.86 -5.64 -21.39
CA ASN A 135 -1.36 -4.41 -20.77
C ASN A 135 -2.49 -4.69 -19.78
N ARG A 136 -3.46 -5.53 -20.15
CA ARG A 136 -4.55 -5.95 -19.25
C ARG A 136 -4.01 -6.64 -17.99
N ILE A 137 -3.01 -7.50 -18.13
CA ILE A 137 -2.37 -8.17 -17.00
C ILE A 137 -1.63 -7.16 -16.13
N PHE A 138 -0.90 -6.21 -16.70
CA PHE A 138 -0.20 -5.17 -15.94
C PHE A 138 -1.16 -4.30 -15.11
N VAL A 139 -2.29 -3.88 -15.67
CA VAL A 139 -3.31 -3.14 -14.91
C VAL A 139 -3.78 -3.93 -13.70
N ILE A 140 -4.06 -5.24 -13.86
CA ILE A 140 -4.49 -6.11 -12.75
C ILE A 140 -3.38 -6.27 -11.70
N LEU A 141 -2.13 -6.48 -12.14
CA LEU A 141 -0.99 -6.68 -11.25
C LEU A 141 -0.62 -5.41 -10.46
N PHE A 142 -0.57 -4.24 -11.11
CA PHE A 142 -0.32 -2.97 -10.42
C PHE A 142 -1.49 -2.59 -9.51
N SER A 143 -2.73 -2.88 -9.91
CA SER A 143 -3.88 -2.70 -9.02
C SER A 143 -3.76 -3.57 -7.76
N PHE A 144 -3.37 -4.84 -7.92
CA PHE A 144 -3.16 -5.74 -6.79
C PHE A 144 -2.00 -5.29 -5.89
N GLU A 145 -0.89 -4.84 -6.49
CA GLU A 145 0.24 -4.25 -5.77
C GLU A 145 -0.20 -3.04 -4.93
N MET A 146 -0.94 -2.10 -5.53
CA MET A 146 -1.48 -0.92 -4.87
C MET A 146 -2.36 -1.32 -3.67
N LEU A 147 -3.28 -2.27 -3.87
CA LEU A 147 -4.17 -2.76 -2.82
C LEU A 147 -3.39 -3.41 -1.66
N LEU A 148 -2.38 -4.23 -1.96
CA LEU A 148 -1.52 -4.85 -0.94
C LEU A 148 -0.75 -3.81 -0.14
N LYS A 149 -0.18 -2.79 -0.79
CA LYS A 149 0.53 -1.70 -0.12
C LYS A 149 -0.41 -0.89 0.77
N MET A 150 -1.58 -0.52 0.28
CA MET A 150 -2.59 0.23 1.05
C MET A 150 -3.09 -0.58 2.26
N TYR A 151 -3.28 -1.89 2.09
CA TYR A 151 -3.69 -2.79 3.16
C TYR A 151 -2.60 -2.97 4.23
N SER A 152 -1.34 -3.11 3.81
CA SER A 152 -0.20 -3.27 4.70
C SER A 152 0.09 -2.00 5.51
N LEU A 153 0.23 -0.88 4.80
CA LEU A 153 0.72 0.39 5.36
C LEU A 153 -0.42 1.23 5.92
N GLY A 154 -1.69 0.96 5.59
CA GLY A 154 -2.82 1.83 5.90
C GLY A 154 -2.85 3.08 5.03
N ILE A 155 -4.04 3.65 4.84
CA ILE A 155 -4.33 4.75 3.90
C ILE A 155 -3.40 5.95 4.14
N THR A 156 -3.29 6.43 5.38
CA THR A 156 -2.47 7.62 5.71
C THR A 156 -0.98 7.42 5.44
N GLY A 157 -0.45 6.22 5.64
CA GLY A 157 0.97 5.92 5.45
C GLY A 157 1.35 5.65 4.01
N TYR A 158 0.40 5.12 3.22
CA TYR A 158 0.59 4.93 1.79
C TYR A 158 0.88 6.27 1.10
N PHE A 159 0.10 7.31 1.41
CA PHE A 159 0.26 8.65 0.85
C PHE A 159 1.46 9.44 1.40
N VAL A 160 2.22 8.97 2.40
CA VAL A 160 3.43 9.69 2.84
C VAL A 160 4.58 9.48 1.85
N SER A 161 4.64 8.33 1.17
CA SER A 161 5.71 8.02 0.22
C SER A 161 5.43 8.59 -1.16
N ASN A 162 6.35 9.40 -1.70
CA ASN A 162 6.21 9.98 -3.05
C ASN A 162 6.14 8.92 -4.15
N PHE A 163 6.87 7.81 -4.01
CA PHE A 163 6.83 6.71 -4.98
C PHE A 163 5.47 6.01 -5.01
N ASN A 164 4.82 5.86 -3.86
CA ASN A 164 3.48 5.28 -3.78
C ASN A 164 2.43 6.22 -4.38
N ARG A 165 2.60 7.55 -4.26
CA ARG A 165 1.71 8.52 -4.92
C ARG A 165 1.76 8.40 -6.43
N PHE A 166 2.96 8.25 -6.98
CA PHE A 166 3.16 8.05 -8.41
C PHE A 166 2.53 6.74 -8.88
N ASP A 167 2.77 5.64 -8.16
CA ASP A 167 2.17 4.33 -8.42
C ASP A 167 0.62 4.39 -8.44
N CYS A 168 0.02 5.06 -7.46
CA CYS A 168 -1.43 5.28 -7.42
C CYS A 168 -1.95 6.06 -8.63
N PHE A 169 -1.23 7.10 -9.05
CA PHE A 169 -1.60 7.89 -10.23
C PHE A 169 -1.54 7.04 -11.51
N VAL A 170 -0.49 6.24 -11.68
CA VAL A 170 -0.33 5.34 -12.82
C VAL A 170 -1.48 4.33 -12.86
N VAL A 171 -1.79 3.67 -11.75
CA VAL A 171 -2.89 2.70 -11.66
C VAL A 171 -4.25 3.33 -11.99
N ILE A 172 -4.53 4.53 -11.47
CA ILE A 172 -5.80 5.23 -11.76
C ILE A 172 -5.89 5.60 -13.25
N ALA A 173 -4.81 6.10 -13.85
CA ALA A 173 -4.78 6.41 -15.27
C ALA A 173 -5.07 5.15 -16.12
N SER A 174 -4.44 4.01 -15.79
CA SER A 174 -4.67 2.74 -16.48
C SER A 174 -6.10 2.20 -16.31
N ILE A 175 -6.72 2.38 -15.13
CA ILE A 175 -8.12 1.99 -14.91
C ILE A 175 -9.06 2.87 -15.73
N ILE A 176 -8.81 4.18 -15.78
CA ILE A 176 -9.62 5.11 -16.58
C ILE A 176 -9.54 4.73 -18.06
N GLU A 177 -8.34 4.46 -18.56
CA GLU A 177 -8.12 3.98 -19.93
C GLU A 177 -8.91 2.69 -20.20
N PHE A 178 -8.80 1.69 -19.30
CA PHE A 178 -9.54 0.44 -19.41
C PHE A 178 -11.05 0.66 -19.48
N VAL A 179 -11.60 1.52 -18.61
CA VAL A 179 -13.03 1.85 -18.62
C VAL A 179 -13.44 2.54 -19.91
N LEU A 180 -12.59 3.42 -20.44
CA LEU A 180 -12.92 4.21 -21.62
C LEU A 180 -12.87 3.38 -22.91
N ILE A 181 -11.92 2.44 -23.00
CA ILE A 181 -11.91 1.38 -24.03
C ILE A 181 -13.14 0.48 -23.88
N PHE A 182 -13.48 0.04 -22.67
CA PHE A 182 -14.64 -0.83 -22.43
C PHE A 182 -15.98 -0.19 -22.82
N LYS A 183 -16.06 1.15 -22.77
CA LYS A 183 -17.25 1.90 -23.16
C LYS A 183 -17.31 2.23 -24.66
N ASP A 184 -16.36 1.73 -25.46
CA ASP A 184 -16.20 2.03 -26.89
C ASP A 184 -16.13 3.54 -27.20
N LEU A 185 -15.71 4.34 -26.21
CA LEU A 185 -15.67 5.81 -26.33
C LEU A 185 -14.37 6.28 -27.03
N MET A 186 -13.33 5.43 -27.08
CA MET A 186 -12.12 5.69 -27.85
C MET A 186 -11.47 4.40 -28.39
N PRO A 187 -10.87 4.43 -29.60
CA PRO A 187 -9.99 3.35 -30.05
C PRO A 187 -8.75 3.26 -29.14
N PRO A 188 -8.13 2.07 -29.00
CA PRO A 188 -6.99 1.87 -28.12
C PRO A 188 -5.86 2.82 -28.53
N LEU A 189 -5.58 3.81 -27.68
CA LEU A 189 -4.45 4.71 -27.86
C LEU A 189 -3.21 3.94 -27.37
N GLY A 190 -2.15 3.85 -28.17
CA GLY A 190 -0.85 3.25 -27.80
C GLY A 190 -0.09 4.05 -26.74
N ILE A 191 -0.79 4.54 -25.72
CA ILE A 191 -0.28 5.30 -24.56
C ILE A 191 -0.49 4.46 -23.29
N SER A 192 -0.67 3.14 -23.42
CA SER A 192 -0.69 2.24 -22.28
C SER A 192 0.68 2.28 -21.60
N VAL A 193 0.72 2.73 -20.35
CA VAL A 193 1.93 2.75 -19.51
C VAL A 193 2.43 1.33 -19.31
#